data_AF-U1RTT9-F1
#
_entry.id   AF-U1RTT9-F1
#
_cell.length_a   1.000
_cell.length_b   1.000
_cell.length_c   1.000
_cell.angle_alpha   90.00
_cell.angle_beta   90.00
_cell.angle_gamma   90.00
#
_symmetry.space_group_name_H-M   'P 1'
#
loop_
_entity.id
_entity.type
_entity.pdbx_description
1 polymer ?
#
loop_
_entity_poly.entity_id
_entity_poly.type
_entity_poly.pdbx_seq_one_letter_code
_entity_poly.pdbx_strand_id
1 'polypeptide(L)'
;DLGTTNSAIAILIASAAGAGLAAMYNAPLGGAAYAVELVMVTGMRRRGALVAVPVCVIATLVSWLHSHGRPTFEITSQGPSSGTVLGLVLLVPVTATLGVGARRLWSWMLARQVRATRWLPVAIGAAGLVTGLVSLRVPAVVGNGRDAMEAALGTRVPEASSGAVGATLVMLLGIVVLKPALTGLTLGAGATGGRLAPSLAVGSSAGAALAIALQASGVEVSISVLAMAGAGAVLATTQKAPIFGIVFTWELARAGVWTLTALIAVVLPVMLMTSSTWRQSVASRLRNLGMR
;
A
#
# COMPACT_ATOMS: atom_id res chain seq x y z
N ASP A 1 10.22 9.09 -38.55
CA ASP A 1 9.51 8.18 -37.62
C ASP A 1 10.35 7.55 -36.50
N LEU A 2 11.27 8.29 -35.87
CA LEU A 2 12.01 7.80 -34.68
C LEU A 2 11.24 8.03 -33.35
N GLY A 3 10.26 8.93 -33.34
CA GLY A 3 9.49 9.30 -32.13
C GLY A 3 8.40 8.29 -31.73
N THR A 4 7.83 7.56 -32.70
CA THR A 4 6.78 6.56 -32.48
C THR A 4 7.34 5.29 -31.84
N THR A 5 8.50 4.82 -32.30
CA THR A 5 9.17 3.62 -31.80
C THR A 5 9.64 3.78 -30.35
N ASN A 6 10.23 4.93 -29.99
CA ASN A 6 10.65 5.22 -28.62
C ASN A 6 9.47 5.26 -27.64
N SER A 7 8.31 5.78 -28.09
CA SER A 7 7.09 5.80 -27.30
C SER A 7 6.53 4.38 -27.08
N ALA A 8 6.58 3.53 -28.11
CA ALA A 8 6.15 2.13 -28.00
C ALA A 8 7.03 1.31 -27.05
N ILE A 9 8.35 1.47 -27.13
CA ILE A 9 9.31 0.82 -26.23
C ILE A 9 9.05 1.25 -24.77
N ALA A 10 8.86 2.55 -24.52
CA ALA A 10 8.55 3.05 -23.19
C ALA A 10 7.24 2.47 -22.63
N ILE A 11 6.21 2.33 -23.46
CA ILE A 11 4.93 1.70 -23.09
C ILE A 11 5.15 0.23 -22.73
N LEU A 12 5.95 -0.51 -23.51
CA LEU A 12 6.25 -1.91 -23.24
C LEU A 12 7.04 -2.11 -21.94
N ILE A 13 8.08 -1.29 -21.70
CA ILE A 13 8.86 -1.33 -20.45
C ILE A 13 7.96 -1.04 -19.24
N ALA A 14 7.09 -0.02 -19.34
CA ALA A 14 6.15 0.30 -18.28
C ALA A 14 5.14 -0.82 -18.04
N SER A 15 4.62 -1.42 -19.12
CA SER A 15 3.68 -2.55 -19.06
C SER A 15 4.33 -3.78 -18.44
N ALA A 16 5.59 -4.07 -18.77
CA ALA A 16 6.35 -5.17 -18.18
C ALA A 16 6.60 -4.97 -16.68
N ALA A 17 6.89 -3.74 -16.25
CA ALA A 17 7.00 -3.41 -14.83
C ALA A 17 5.68 -3.65 -14.07
N GLY A 18 4.54 -3.25 -14.65
CA GLY A 18 3.21 -3.57 -14.12
C GLY A 18 2.90 -5.06 -14.10
N ALA A 19 3.31 -5.79 -15.14
CA ALA A 19 3.09 -7.22 -15.28
C ALA A 19 3.82 -8.04 -14.22
N GLY A 20 5.05 -7.65 -13.86
CA GLY A 20 5.78 -8.25 -12.74
C GLY A 20 5.04 -8.06 -11.41
N LEU A 21 4.50 -6.86 -11.16
CA LEU A 21 3.69 -6.60 -9.98
C LEU A 21 2.38 -7.42 -9.98
N ALA A 22 1.70 -7.49 -11.13
CA ALA A 22 0.48 -8.26 -11.31
C ALA A 22 0.70 -9.75 -11.02
N ALA A 23 1.77 -10.33 -11.57
CA ALA A 23 2.13 -11.73 -11.36
C ALA A 23 2.48 -12.04 -9.90
N MET A 24 3.17 -11.13 -9.20
CA MET A 24 3.55 -11.28 -7.79
C MET A 24 2.36 -11.25 -6.84
N TYR A 25 1.38 -10.40 -7.11
CA TYR A 25 0.26 -10.12 -6.20
C TYR A 25 -1.09 -10.66 -6.66
N ASN A 26 -1.14 -11.38 -7.79
CA ASN A 26 -2.38 -11.83 -8.40
C ASN A 26 -3.37 -10.67 -8.64
N ALA A 27 -2.83 -9.52 -9.08
CA ALA A 27 -3.55 -8.25 -9.16
C ALA A 27 -3.32 -7.56 -10.53
N PRO A 28 -3.96 -8.05 -11.61
CA PRO A 28 -3.77 -7.52 -12.96
C PRO A 28 -4.19 -6.06 -13.12
N LEU A 29 -5.31 -5.64 -12.53
CA LEU A 29 -5.76 -4.25 -12.61
C LEU A 29 -4.86 -3.31 -11.79
N GLY A 30 -4.39 -3.75 -10.64
CA GLY A 30 -3.44 -3.04 -9.79
C GLY A 30 -2.06 -2.92 -10.46
N GLY A 31 -1.58 -3.97 -11.12
CA GLY A 31 -0.37 -3.94 -11.94
C GLY A 31 -0.50 -2.98 -13.14
N ALA A 32 -1.65 -2.98 -13.81
CA ALA A 32 -1.92 -2.03 -14.89
C ALA A 32 -2.01 -0.58 -14.38
N ALA A 33 -2.65 -0.35 -13.23
CA ALA A 33 -2.70 0.96 -12.59
C ALA A 33 -1.30 1.44 -12.17
N TYR A 34 -0.44 0.55 -11.68
CA TYR A 34 0.97 0.84 -11.41
C TYR A 34 1.70 1.29 -12.67
N ALA A 35 1.61 0.51 -13.75
CA ALA A 35 2.24 0.86 -15.02
C ALA A 35 1.79 2.24 -15.52
N VAL A 36 0.47 2.49 -15.52
CA VAL A 36 -0.12 3.70 -16.11
C VAL A 36 0.05 4.94 -15.22
N GLU A 37 -0.01 4.82 -13.90
CA GLU A 37 0.06 5.96 -12.98
C GLU A 37 1.47 6.28 -12.49
N LEU A 38 2.31 5.27 -12.27
CA LEU A 38 3.64 5.46 -11.70
C LEU A 38 4.76 5.42 -12.73
N VAL A 39 4.65 4.59 -13.77
CA VAL A 39 5.75 4.36 -14.71
C VAL A 39 5.60 5.13 -16.02
N MET A 40 4.37 5.24 -16.54
CA MET A 40 4.10 5.93 -17.81
C MET A 40 4.08 7.46 -17.67
N VAL A 41 4.67 8.13 -18.66
CA VAL A 41 4.60 9.59 -18.81
C VAL A 41 3.18 10.02 -19.19
N THR A 42 2.76 11.20 -18.73
CA THR A 42 1.36 11.70 -18.81
C THR A 42 0.76 11.65 -20.22
N GLY A 43 1.55 11.88 -21.27
CA GLY A 43 1.09 11.86 -22.67
C GLY A 43 0.83 10.46 -23.25
N MET A 44 1.30 9.38 -22.61
CA MET A 44 1.20 8.01 -23.13
C MET A 44 0.12 7.15 -22.45
N ARG A 45 -0.47 7.64 -21.35
CA ARG A 45 -1.31 6.84 -20.43
C ARG A 45 -2.51 6.16 -21.10
N ARG A 46 -3.23 6.86 -22.00
CA ARG A 46 -4.45 6.30 -22.65
C ARG A 46 -4.13 5.14 -23.60
N ARG A 47 -3.08 5.29 -24.42
CA ARG A 47 -2.63 4.23 -25.34
C ARG A 47 -1.94 3.11 -24.56
N GLY A 48 -1.16 3.47 -23.54
CA GLY A 48 -0.45 2.52 -22.70
C GLY A 48 -1.38 1.66 -21.84
N ALA A 49 -2.51 2.18 -21.37
CA ALA A 49 -3.50 1.40 -20.62
C ALA A 49 -4.05 0.21 -21.45
N LEU A 50 -4.28 0.42 -22.76
CA LEU A 50 -4.76 -0.63 -23.66
C LEU A 50 -3.74 -1.79 -23.81
N VAL A 51 -2.45 -1.51 -23.60
CA VAL A 51 -1.38 -2.52 -23.66
C VAL A 51 -1.11 -3.10 -22.27
N ALA A 52 -1.09 -2.28 -21.23
CA ALA A 52 -0.73 -2.68 -19.88
C ALA A 52 -1.72 -3.71 -19.31
N VAL A 53 -3.02 -3.52 -19.51
CA VAL A 53 -4.06 -4.44 -19.00
C VAL A 53 -3.88 -5.87 -19.53
N PRO A 54 -3.87 -6.13 -20.86
CA PRO A 54 -3.72 -7.50 -21.37
C PRO A 54 -2.37 -8.12 -20.98
N VAL A 55 -1.28 -7.35 -20.95
CA VAL A 55 0.04 -7.87 -20.53
C VAL A 55 0.03 -8.27 -19.05
N CYS A 56 -0.59 -7.47 -18.17
CA CYS A 56 -0.73 -7.82 -16.75
C CYS A 56 -1.65 -9.03 -16.54
N VAL A 57 -2.73 -9.15 -17.31
CA VAL A 57 -3.61 -10.32 -17.29
C VAL A 57 -2.85 -11.58 -17.70
N ILE A 58 -2.11 -11.54 -18.82
CA ILE A 58 -1.29 -12.67 -19.28
C ILE A 58 -0.28 -13.08 -18.21
N ALA A 59 0.44 -12.13 -17.62
CA ALA A 59 1.41 -12.41 -16.56
C ALA A 59 0.76 -13.04 -15.31
N THR A 60 -0.45 -12.60 -14.97
CA THR A 60 -1.22 -13.17 -13.86
C THR A 60 -1.67 -14.60 -14.17
N LEU A 61 -2.19 -14.85 -15.38
CA LEU A 61 -2.57 -16.19 -15.83
C LEU A 61 -1.37 -17.15 -15.84
N VAL A 62 -0.19 -16.67 -16.24
CA VAL A 62 1.04 -17.46 -16.17
C VAL A 62 1.41 -17.77 -14.72
N SER A 63 1.27 -16.82 -13.80
CA SER A 63 1.50 -17.04 -12.36
C SER A 63 0.56 -18.11 -11.77
N TRP A 64 -0.66 -18.26 -12.31
CA TRP A 64 -1.62 -19.27 -11.86
C TRP A 64 -1.20 -20.70 -12.16
N LEU A 65 -0.38 -20.92 -13.20
CA LEU A 65 0.16 -22.25 -13.52
C LEU A 65 0.97 -22.84 -12.35
N HIS A 66 1.58 -22.00 -11.51
CA HIS A 66 2.26 -22.41 -10.28
C HIS A 66 1.42 -22.18 -9.01
N SER A 67 0.71 -21.05 -8.94
CA SER A 67 0.03 -20.61 -7.72
C SER A 67 -1.37 -21.21 -7.53
N HIS A 68 -1.87 -21.98 -8.50
CA HIS A 68 -3.20 -22.63 -8.49
C HIS A 68 -4.39 -21.65 -8.34
N GLY A 69 -4.22 -20.38 -8.72
CA GLY A 69 -5.31 -19.40 -8.87
C GLY A 69 -6.11 -19.07 -7.59
N ARG A 70 -5.61 -19.43 -6.40
CA ARG A 70 -6.36 -19.23 -5.15
C ARG A 70 -6.47 -17.73 -4.81
N PRO A 71 -7.65 -17.26 -4.37
CA PRO A 71 -7.80 -15.91 -3.82
C PRO A 71 -6.78 -15.70 -2.71
N THR A 72 -6.09 -14.55 -2.76
CA THR A 72 -5.12 -14.19 -1.72
C THR A 72 -5.81 -13.86 -0.38
N PHE A 73 -7.07 -13.40 -0.42
CA PHE A 73 -7.90 -13.15 0.75
C PHE A 73 -9.36 -13.49 0.44
N GLU A 74 -10.03 -14.18 1.37
CA GLU A 74 -11.50 -14.29 1.41
C GLU A 74 -12.00 -13.40 2.55
N ILE A 75 -12.50 -12.21 2.20
CA ILE A 75 -13.01 -11.25 3.18
C ILE A 75 -14.54 -11.26 3.13
N THR A 76 -15.18 -11.76 4.17
CA THR A 76 -16.61 -11.52 4.40
C THR A 76 -16.77 -10.07 4.88
N SER A 77 -17.02 -9.15 3.95
CA SER A 77 -17.32 -7.77 4.33
C SER A 77 -18.69 -7.75 5.01
N GLN A 78 -18.70 -7.42 6.29
CA GLN A 78 -19.89 -6.87 6.95
C GLN A 78 -20.34 -5.64 6.15
N GLY A 79 -21.66 -5.42 6.04
CA GLY A 79 -22.22 -4.27 5.32
C GLY A 79 -21.82 -2.92 5.93
N PRO A 80 -22.24 -1.80 5.34
CA PRO A 80 -22.01 -0.47 5.90
C PRO A 80 -22.61 -0.36 7.30
N SER A 81 -21.77 -0.18 8.32
CA SER A 81 -22.18 0.18 9.68
C SER A 81 -21.80 1.62 10.02
N SER A 82 -22.60 2.31 10.84
CA SER A 82 -22.32 3.68 11.29
C SER A 82 -20.95 3.79 11.96
N GLY A 83 -20.58 2.77 12.74
CA GLY A 83 -19.25 2.67 13.35
C GLY A 83 -18.13 2.58 12.31
N THR A 84 -18.32 1.80 11.25
CA THR A 84 -17.32 1.68 10.17
C THR A 84 -17.11 3.03 9.48
N VAL A 85 -18.18 3.79 9.24
CA VAL A 85 -18.07 5.14 8.65
C VAL A 85 -17.29 6.09 9.57
N LEU A 86 -17.60 6.11 10.87
CA LEU A 86 -16.83 6.86 11.87
C LEU A 86 -15.34 6.46 11.82
N GLY A 87 -15.07 5.16 11.80
CA GLY A 87 -13.72 4.61 11.71
C GLY A 87 -12.98 5.09 10.47
N LEU A 88 -13.63 5.13 9.30
CA LEU A 88 -13.04 5.64 8.06
C LEU A 88 -12.69 7.13 8.14
N VAL A 89 -13.56 7.95 8.75
CA VAL A 89 -13.31 9.38 8.94
C VAL A 89 -12.10 9.60 9.86
N LEU A 90 -12.02 8.88 10.98
CA LEU A 90 -10.89 8.93 11.91
C LEU A 90 -9.59 8.40 11.30
N LEU A 91 -9.69 7.46 10.36
CA LEU A 91 -8.54 6.87 9.69
C LEU A 91 -7.82 7.83 8.74
N VAL A 92 -8.51 8.83 8.18
CA VAL A 92 -7.94 9.82 7.26
C VAL A 92 -6.72 10.56 7.86
N PRO A 93 -6.82 11.27 9.00
CA PRO A 93 -5.67 11.96 9.58
C PRO A 93 -4.56 11.00 10.03
N VAL A 94 -4.92 9.82 10.54
CA VAL A 94 -3.95 8.80 10.99
C VAL A 94 -3.11 8.31 9.81
N THR A 95 -3.74 7.91 8.71
CA THR A 95 -3.04 7.38 7.54
C THR A 95 -2.30 8.46 6.75
N ALA A 96 -2.81 9.69 6.74
CA ALA A 96 -2.11 10.84 6.17
C ALA A 96 -0.79 11.13 6.91
N THR A 97 -0.82 11.15 8.24
CA THR A 97 0.38 11.40 9.07
C THR A 97 1.38 10.25 8.93
N LEU A 98 0.94 8.99 9.00
CA LEU A 98 1.79 7.82 8.82
C LEU A 98 2.41 7.76 7.41
N GLY A 99 1.61 7.99 6.37
CA GLY A 99 2.10 7.97 4.99
C GLY A 99 3.13 9.07 4.70
N VAL A 100 2.88 10.30 5.20
CA VAL A 100 3.84 11.40 5.08
C VAL A 100 5.09 11.14 5.92
N GLY A 101 4.93 10.63 7.14
CA GLY A 101 6.02 10.27 8.04
C GLY A 101 6.95 9.22 7.44
N ALA A 102 6.39 8.09 6.99
CA ALA A 102 7.14 7.01 6.36
C ALA A 102 7.87 7.50 5.10
N ARG A 103 7.19 8.28 4.25
CA ARG A 103 7.82 8.90 3.07
C ARG A 103 9.00 9.79 3.45
N ARG A 104 8.82 10.70 4.42
CA ARG A 104 9.86 11.62 4.88
C ARG A 104 11.06 10.85 5.42
N LEU A 105 10.80 9.86 6.26
CA LEU A 105 11.83 8.97 6.81
C LEU A 105 12.64 8.29 5.70
N TRP A 106 11.97 7.66 4.73
CA TRP A 106 12.68 6.98 3.63
C TRP A 106 13.46 7.95 2.77
N SER A 107 12.89 9.14 2.47
CA SER A 107 13.63 10.15 1.69
C SER A 107 14.88 10.65 2.42
N TRP A 108 14.80 10.81 3.74
CA TRP A 108 15.93 11.22 4.57
C TRP A 108 17.01 10.14 4.65
N MET A 109 16.62 8.87 4.82
CA MET A 109 17.55 7.75 4.82
C MET A 109 18.26 7.60 3.47
N LEU A 110 17.54 7.76 2.36
CA LEU A 110 18.12 7.71 1.02
C LEU A 110 19.06 8.88 0.72
N ALA A 111 18.79 10.06 1.30
CA ALA A 111 19.72 11.19 1.21
C ALA A 111 21.05 10.88 1.93
N ARG A 112 21.03 10.00 2.93
CA ARG A 112 22.19 9.54 3.70
C ARG A 112 22.69 8.16 3.28
N GLN A 113 22.28 7.70 2.10
CA GLN A 113 22.57 6.35 1.64
C GLN A 113 24.08 6.10 1.56
N VAL A 114 24.53 4.94 2.04
CA VAL A 114 25.91 4.48 1.81
C VAL A 114 26.08 4.20 0.33
N ARG A 115 26.90 5.00 -0.36
CA ARG A 115 27.18 4.87 -1.80
C ARG A 115 28.58 4.35 -2.11
N ALA A 116 29.46 4.33 -1.12
CA ALA A 116 30.82 3.85 -1.31
C ALA A 116 30.80 2.32 -1.48
N THR A 117 31.17 1.84 -2.67
CA THR A 117 31.12 0.42 -3.04
C THR A 117 31.80 -0.50 -2.02
N ARG A 118 32.93 -0.05 -1.45
CA ARG A 118 33.67 -0.80 -0.42
C ARG A 118 32.89 -1.02 0.89
N TRP A 119 31.95 -0.13 1.21
CA TRP A 119 31.18 -0.16 2.44
C TRP A 119 29.80 -0.79 2.26
N LEU A 120 29.33 -0.99 1.02
CA LEU A 120 28.03 -1.59 0.73
C LEU A 120 27.84 -2.97 1.38
N PRO A 121 28.79 -3.93 1.29
CA PRO A 121 28.58 -5.24 1.90
C PRO A 121 28.41 -5.17 3.42
N VAL A 122 29.22 -4.32 4.08
CA VAL A 122 29.18 -4.14 5.54
C VAL A 122 27.89 -3.43 5.97
N ALA A 123 27.49 -2.37 5.26
CA ALA A 123 26.29 -1.61 5.58
C ALA A 123 25.02 -2.46 5.37
N ILE A 124 24.91 -3.14 4.23
CA ILE A 124 23.77 -4.02 3.93
C ILE A 124 23.75 -5.21 4.90
N GLY A 125 24.91 -5.80 5.20
CA GLY A 125 25.04 -6.88 6.19
C GLY A 125 24.60 -6.46 7.59
N ALA A 126 25.01 -5.28 8.05
CA ALA A 126 24.61 -4.73 9.34
C ALA A 126 23.10 -4.42 9.39
N ALA A 127 22.53 -3.80 8.35
CA ALA A 127 21.10 -3.55 8.26
C ALA A 127 20.28 -4.86 8.21
N GLY A 128 20.79 -5.87 7.50
CA GLY A 128 20.22 -7.21 7.45
C GLY A 128 20.26 -7.90 8.82
N LEU A 129 21.38 -7.80 9.54
CA LEU A 129 21.53 -8.35 10.88
C LEU A 129 20.59 -7.68 11.88
N VAL A 130 20.47 -6.36 11.86
CA VAL A 130 19.50 -5.63 12.70
C VAL A 130 18.07 -6.08 12.36
N THR A 131 17.72 -6.16 11.08
CA THR A 131 16.40 -6.62 10.63
C THR A 131 16.13 -8.06 11.07
N GLY A 132 17.14 -8.94 10.97
CA GLY A 132 17.08 -10.33 11.41
C GLY A 132 16.90 -10.46 12.93
N LEU A 133 17.65 -9.71 13.73
CA LEU A 133 17.52 -9.73 15.19
C LEU A 133 16.15 -9.22 15.66
N VAL A 134 15.64 -8.15 15.04
CA VAL A 134 14.29 -7.65 15.33
C VAL A 134 13.23 -8.69 14.93
N SER A 135 13.44 -9.41 13.83
CA SER A 135 12.52 -10.45 13.37
C SER A 135 12.36 -11.63 14.33
N LEU A 136 13.39 -11.95 15.12
CA LEU A 136 13.32 -13.00 16.13
C LEU A 136 12.38 -12.63 17.29
N ARG A 137 12.22 -11.33 17.57
CA ARG A 137 11.33 -10.83 18.63
C ARG A 137 9.94 -10.47 18.11
N VAL A 138 9.85 -10.00 16.87
CA VAL A 138 8.58 -9.63 16.22
C VAL A 138 8.53 -10.25 14.81
N PRO A 139 8.13 -11.54 14.69
CA PRO A 139 8.10 -12.23 13.41
C PRO A 139 7.21 -11.54 12.37
N ALA A 140 6.15 -10.85 12.79
CA ALA A 140 5.27 -10.10 11.89
C ALA A 140 5.97 -8.90 11.18
N VAL A 141 7.15 -8.51 11.65
CA VAL A 141 7.96 -7.44 11.03
C VAL A 141 8.72 -7.96 9.80
N VAL A 142 9.03 -9.25 9.71
CA VAL A 142 9.49 -9.87 8.46
C VAL A 142 8.29 -10.32 7.62
N GLY A 143 8.40 -10.21 6.30
CA GLY A 143 7.31 -10.57 5.37
C GLY A 143 6.93 -9.46 4.38
N ASN A 144 6.30 -9.86 3.28
CA ASN A 144 6.11 -9.06 2.06
C ASN A 144 4.95 -8.05 2.14
N GLY A 145 4.59 -7.61 3.35
CA GLY A 145 3.45 -6.72 3.62
C GLY A 145 2.09 -7.40 3.49
N ARG A 146 1.98 -8.39 2.59
CA ARG A 146 0.84 -9.30 2.47
C ARG A 146 0.58 -10.05 3.77
N ASP A 147 1.62 -10.63 4.36
CA ASP A 147 1.49 -11.41 5.60
C ASP A 147 1.06 -10.52 6.79
N ALA A 148 1.48 -9.25 6.79
CA ALA A 148 1.04 -8.26 7.78
C ALA A 148 -0.40 -7.81 7.56
N MET A 149 -0.82 -7.69 6.29
CA MET A 149 -2.21 -7.44 5.93
C MET A 149 -3.08 -8.65 6.28
N GLU A 150 -2.60 -9.87 6.03
CA GLU A 150 -3.26 -11.12 6.41
C GLU A 150 -3.43 -11.23 7.92
N ALA A 151 -2.37 -10.97 8.68
CA ALA A 151 -2.44 -10.92 10.14
C ALA A 151 -3.45 -9.85 10.61
N ALA A 152 -3.46 -8.67 9.99
CA ALA A 152 -4.40 -7.59 10.32
C ALA A 152 -5.85 -7.89 9.93
N LEU A 153 -6.08 -8.71 8.89
CA LEU A 153 -7.41 -9.13 8.44
C LEU A 153 -7.92 -10.36 9.20
N GLY A 154 -6.99 -11.26 9.58
CA GLY A 154 -7.25 -12.50 10.30
C GLY A 154 -7.39 -12.33 11.81
N THR A 155 -7.13 -11.14 12.36
CA THR A 155 -7.41 -10.82 13.76
C THR A 155 -8.91 -10.84 14.03
N ARG A 156 -9.44 -12.02 14.33
CA ARG A 156 -10.69 -12.18 15.06
C ARG A 156 -10.35 -11.91 16.52
N VAL A 157 -10.94 -10.88 17.12
CA VAL A 157 -10.80 -10.62 18.55
C VAL A 157 -11.35 -11.86 19.27
N PRO A 158 -10.54 -12.65 20.00
CA PRO A 158 -11.08 -13.73 20.80
C PRO A 158 -11.85 -13.09 21.95
N GLU A 159 -13.16 -13.29 22.01
CA GLU A 159 -14.09 -12.68 22.99
C GLU A 159 -13.78 -13.02 24.46
N ALA A 160 -12.71 -13.76 24.77
CA ALA A 160 -12.51 -14.38 26.09
C ALA A 160 -11.27 -13.91 26.88
N SER A 161 -10.47 -12.94 26.43
CA SER A 161 -9.39 -12.41 27.29
C SER A 161 -9.00 -10.97 26.97
N SER A 162 -9.29 -10.06 27.92
CA SER A 162 -8.89 -8.65 27.89
C SER A 162 -7.38 -8.43 27.70
N GLY A 163 -6.55 -9.41 28.07
CA GLY A 163 -5.10 -9.40 27.81
C GLY A 163 -4.69 -9.63 26.34
N ALA A 164 -5.46 -10.39 25.57
CA ALA A 164 -5.14 -10.73 24.18
C ALA A 164 -5.34 -9.56 23.21
N VAL A 165 -6.32 -8.70 23.50
CA VAL A 165 -6.61 -7.48 22.71
C VAL A 165 -5.44 -6.49 22.83
N GLY A 166 -4.94 -6.28 24.05
CA GLY A 166 -3.79 -5.42 24.32
C GLY A 166 -2.52 -5.90 23.61
N ALA A 167 -2.22 -7.20 23.70
CA ALA A 167 -1.08 -7.79 22.99
C ALA A 167 -1.17 -7.62 21.47
N THR A 168 -2.36 -7.81 20.87
CA THR A 168 -2.58 -7.61 19.43
C THR A 168 -2.38 -6.16 19.02
N LEU A 169 -2.92 -5.20 19.79
CA LEU A 169 -2.71 -3.78 19.57
C LEU A 169 -1.24 -3.38 19.65
N VAL A 170 -0.52 -3.86 20.66
CA VAL A 170 0.92 -3.61 20.82
C VAL A 170 1.70 -4.16 19.63
N MET A 171 1.36 -5.37 19.15
CA MET A 171 1.98 -5.94 17.96
C MET A 171 1.72 -5.08 16.71
N LEU A 172 0.48 -4.67 16.46
CA LEU A 172 0.11 -3.85 15.30
C LEU A 172 0.79 -2.47 15.34
N LEU A 173 0.79 -1.81 16.49
CA LEU A 173 1.51 -0.54 16.69
C LEU A 173 3.02 -0.72 16.52
N GLY A 174 3.56 -1.84 16.99
CA GLY A 174 4.95 -2.25 16.75
C GLY A 174 5.25 -2.34 15.25
N ILE A 175 4.38 -2.96 14.45
CA ILE A 175 4.53 -3.05 12.99
C ILE A 175 4.49 -1.65 12.35
N VAL A 176 3.56 -0.79 12.77
CA VAL A 176 3.42 0.59 12.25
C VAL A 176 4.71 1.39 12.41
N VAL A 177 5.47 1.18 13.49
CA VAL A 177 6.72 1.90 13.77
C VAL A 177 7.95 1.17 13.23
N LEU A 178 8.07 -0.14 13.47
CA LEU A 178 9.27 -0.90 13.13
C LEU A 178 9.42 -1.11 11.62
N LYS A 179 8.32 -1.34 10.89
CA LYS A 179 8.38 -1.67 9.45
C LYS A 179 8.95 -0.48 8.64
N PRO A 180 8.48 0.78 8.80
CA PRO A 180 9.11 1.93 8.13
C PRO A 180 10.54 2.17 8.55
N ALA A 181 10.86 1.98 9.84
CA ALA A 181 12.20 2.20 10.39
C ALA A 181 13.22 1.23 9.78
N LEU A 182 12.91 -0.08 9.79
CA LEU A 182 13.78 -1.09 9.20
C LEU A 182 13.88 -0.95 7.68
N THR A 183 12.79 -0.63 7.00
CA THR A 183 12.83 -0.31 5.56
C THR A 183 13.72 0.90 5.29
N GLY A 184 13.64 1.93 6.14
CA GLY A 184 14.49 3.10 6.03
C GLY A 184 15.96 2.76 6.25
N LEU A 185 16.25 1.93 7.25
CA LEU A 185 17.60 1.45 7.55
C LEU A 185 18.19 0.66 6.37
N THR A 186 17.44 -0.26 5.76
CA THR A 186 17.92 -1.04 4.61
C THR A 186 18.13 -0.16 3.38
N LEU A 187 17.22 0.77 3.10
CA LEU A 187 17.39 1.76 2.03
C LEU A 187 18.60 2.68 2.27
N GLY A 188 18.80 3.14 3.51
CA GLY A 188 19.95 3.96 3.90
C GLY A 188 21.28 3.20 3.87
N ALA A 189 21.26 1.89 4.12
CA ALA A 189 22.44 1.03 4.00
C ALA A 189 22.90 0.79 2.56
N GLY A 190 22.10 1.21 1.57
CA GLY A 190 22.41 1.05 0.17
C GLY A 190 21.73 -0.14 -0.51
N ALA A 191 20.88 -0.87 0.22
CA ALA A 191 20.07 -1.93 -0.38
C ALA A 191 18.98 -1.34 -1.28
N THR A 192 18.72 -2.01 -2.40
CA THR A 192 17.63 -1.65 -3.32
C THR A 192 16.39 -2.47 -2.96
N GLY A 193 15.25 -1.82 -2.75
CA GLY A 193 14.00 -2.49 -2.42
C GLY A 193 12.77 -1.64 -2.67
N GLY A 194 11.62 -2.32 -2.79
CA GLY A 194 10.34 -1.66 -2.98
C GLY A 194 9.77 -1.08 -1.68
N ARG A 195 9.03 0.02 -1.80
CA ARG A 195 8.28 0.65 -0.67
C ARG A 195 6.83 0.19 -0.58
N LEU A 196 6.39 -0.69 -1.49
CA LEU A 196 5.00 -1.15 -1.60
C LEU A 196 4.59 -1.97 -0.38
N ALA A 197 5.27 -3.09 -0.15
CA ALA A 197 5.08 -3.98 0.98
C ALA A 197 5.07 -3.27 2.36
N PRO A 198 6.05 -2.42 2.70
CA PRO A 198 6.04 -1.74 4.00
C PRO A 198 4.92 -0.70 4.11
N SER A 199 4.50 -0.06 3.01
CA SER A 199 3.36 0.86 3.02
C SER A 199 2.05 0.14 3.29
N LEU A 200 1.84 -1.01 2.66
CA LEU A 200 0.68 -1.87 2.90
C LEU A 200 0.61 -2.31 4.36
N ALA A 201 1.72 -2.84 4.90
CA ALA A 201 1.79 -3.31 6.29
C ALA A 201 1.45 -2.21 7.29
N VAL A 202 2.03 -1.01 7.12
CA VAL A 202 1.81 0.12 8.03
C VAL A 202 0.35 0.58 7.97
N GLY A 203 -0.20 0.69 6.76
CA GLY A 203 -1.59 1.10 6.58
C GLY A 203 -2.59 0.08 7.09
N SER A 204 -2.39 -1.21 6.80
CA SER A 204 -3.28 -2.29 7.27
C SER A 204 -3.23 -2.43 8.78
N SER A 205 -2.03 -2.38 9.38
CA SER A 205 -1.89 -2.48 10.83
C SER A 205 -2.47 -1.26 11.56
N ALA A 206 -2.31 -0.04 11.02
CA ALA A 206 -2.94 1.14 11.60
C ALA A 206 -4.46 1.10 11.51
N GLY A 207 -5.01 0.67 10.36
CA GLY A 207 -6.45 0.50 10.19
C GLY A 207 -7.04 -0.56 11.12
N ALA A 208 -6.39 -1.72 11.23
CA ALA A 208 -6.81 -2.77 12.15
C ALA A 208 -6.70 -2.34 13.62
N ALA A 209 -5.62 -1.66 14.00
CA ALA A 209 -5.45 -1.16 15.36
C ALA A 209 -6.55 -0.16 15.74
N LEU A 210 -6.90 0.76 14.84
CA LEU A 210 -8.00 1.69 15.05
C LEU A 210 -9.34 0.95 15.19
N ALA A 211 -9.58 -0.05 14.34
CA ALA A 211 -10.81 -0.83 14.40
C ALA A 211 -10.96 -1.64 15.71
N ILE A 212 -9.86 -2.22 16.20
CA ILE A 212 -9.83 -2.95 17.47
C ILE A 212 -10.07 -1.98 18.65
N ALA A 213 -9.47 -0.79 18.61
CA ALA A 213 -9.69 0.24 19.63
C ALA A 213 -11.15 0.73 19.69
N LEU A 214 -11.78 0.91 18.52
CA LEU A 214 -13.20 1.29 18.43
C LEU A 214 -14.13 0.18 18.93
N GLN A 215 -13.85 -1.09 18.58
CA GLN A 215 -14.60 -2.23 19.12
C GLN A 215 -14.46 -2.35 20.64
N ALA A 216 -13.26 -2.13 21.18
CA ALA A 216 -13.04 -2.12 22.63
C ALA A 216 -13.83 -1.01 23.34
N SER A 217 -14.23 0.03 22.60
CA SER A 217 -15.08 1.13 23.09
C SER A 217 -16.58 0.87 22.89
N GLY A 218 -16.97 -0.33 22.43
CA GLY A 218 -18.36 -0.73 22.17
C GLY A 218 -18.90 -0.32 20.80
N VAL A 219 -18.06 0.14 19.88
CA VAL A 219 -18.48 0.55 18.53
C VAL A 219 -18.28 -0.61 17.54
N GLU A 220 -19.37 -1.07 16.93
CA GLU A 220 -19.30 -2.10 15.88
C GLU A 220 -18.66 -1.55 14.59
N VAL A 221 -17.44 -2.01 14.31
CA VAL A 221 -16.67 -1.63 13.12
C VAL A 221 -16.10 -2.84 12.40
N SER A 222 -16.03 -2.76 11.08
CA SER A 222 -15.35 -3.78 10.29
C SER A 222 -13.82 -3.56 10.30
N ILE A 223 -13.09 -4.45 10.99
CA ILE A 223 -11.61 -4.48 10.98
C ILE A 223 -11.10 -4.56 9.55
N SER A 224 -11.69 -5.43 8.74
CA SER A 224 -11.25 -5.67 7.37
C SER A 224 -11.36 -4.43 6.49
N VAL A 225 -12.48 -3.69 6.59
CA VAL A 225 -12.69 -2.46 5.81
C VAL A 225 -11.69 -1.38 6.22
N LEU A 226 -11.49 -1.17 7.53
CA LEU A 226 -10.53 -0.17 8.01
C LEU A 226 -9.08 -0.54 7.68
N ALA A 227 -8.70 -1.81 7.81
CA ALA A 227 -7.37 -2.30 7.44
C ALA A 227 -7.09 -2.09 5.95
N MET A 228 -8.05 -2.44 5.07
CA MET A 228 -7.91 -2.21 3.63
C MET A 228 -7.86 -0.72 3.30
N ALA A 229 -8.77 0.08 3.84
CA ALA A 229 -8.78 1.52 3.62
C ALA A 229 -7.45 2.16 4.07
N GLY A 230 -6.90 1.71 5.19
CA GLY A 230 -5.62 2.16 5.71
C GLY A 230 -4.44 1.78 4.82
N ALA A 231 -4.41 0.53 4.36
CA ALA A 231 -3.40 0.03 3.42
C ALA A 231 -3.38 0.85 2.12
N GLY A 232 -4.56 1.06 1.51
CA GLY A 232 -4.71 1.85 0.29
C GLY A 232 -4.30 3.31 0.50
N ALA A 233 -4.69 3.92 1.63
CA ALA A 233 -4.37 5.31 1.95
C ALA A 233 -2.88 5.55 2.15
N VAL A 234 -2.20 4.72 2.94
CA VAL A 234 -0.75 4.83 3.15
C VAL A 234 0.00 4.53 1.85
N LEU A 235 -0.42 3.50 1.09
CA LEU A 235 0.19 3.17 -0.20
C LEU A 235 0.05 4.31 -1.21
N ALA A 236 -1.15 4.85 -1.41
CA ALA A 236 -1.37 6.00 -2.27
C ALA A 236 -0.52 7.19 -1.80
N THR A 237 -0.44 7.41 -0.49
CA THR A 237 0.33 8.51 0.09
C THR A 237 1.79 8.35 -0.12
N THR A 238 2.38 7.15 -0.03
CA THR A 238 3.83 6.93 -0.18
C THR A 238 4.26 6.82 -1.64
N GLN A 239 3.37 6.39 -2.54
CA GLN A 239 3.63 6.30 -3.98
C GLN A 239 3.21 7.56 -4.77
N LYS A 240 2.40 8.47 -4.22
CA LYS A 240 1.76 9.60 -4.96
C LYS A 240 0.82 9.10 -6.08
N ALA A 241 0.20 7.95 -5.87
CA ALA A 241 -0.57 7.26 -6.89
C ALA A 241 -1.91 6.76 -6.31
N PRO A 242 -2.96 7.62 -6.27
CA PRO A 242 -4.25 7.26 -5.70
C PRO A 242 -4.96 6.14 -6.44
N ILE A 243 -4.95 6.15 -7.79
CA ILE A 243 -5.69 5.15 -8.57
C ILE A 243 -5.08 3.77 -8.33
N PHE A 244 -3.75 3.69 -8.38
CA PHE A 244 -2.99 2.52 -8.04
C PHE A 244 -3.30 2.05 -6.61
N GLY A 245 -3.22 2.93 -5.61
CA GLY A 245 -3.51 2.56 -4.23
C GLY A 245 -4.92 1.98 -4.02
N ILE A 246 -5.94 2.58 -4.66
CA ILE A 246 -7.32 2.11 -4.58
C ILE A 246 -7.48 0.76 -5.29
N VAL A 247 -7.09 0.68 -6.57
CA VAL A 247 -7.30 -0.50 -7.41
C VAL A 247 -6.49 -1.68 -6.90
N PHE A 248 -5.22 -1.47 -6.56
CA PHE A 248 -4.34 -2.52 -6.09
C PHE A 248 -4.80 -3.11 -4.76
N THR A 249 -5.17 -2.28 -3.78
CA THR A 249 -5.65 -2.80 -2.48
C THR A 249 -7.02 -3.48 -2.61
N TRP A 250 -7.92 -2.95 -3.42
CA TRP A 250 -9.23 -3.56 -3.69
C TRP A 250 -9.10 -4.95 -4.33
N GLU A 251 -8.26 -5.05 -5.37
CA GLU A 251 -8.06 -6.29 -6.12
C GLU A 251 -7.27 -7.32 -5.31
N LEU A 252 -6.23 -6.90 -4.58
CA LEU A 252 -5.44 -7.76 -3.71
C LEU A 252 -6.34 -8.51 -2.72
N ALA A 253 -7.33 -7.81 -2.17
CA ALA A 253 -8.30 -8.35 -1.22
C ALA A 253 -9.54 -9.02 -1.87
N ARG A 254 -9.70 -8.93 -3.20
CA ARG A 254 -10.90 -9.32 -3.96
C ARG A 254 -12.20 -8.84 -3.29
N ALA A 255 -12.17 -7.60 -2.79
CA ALA A 255 -13.18 -7.13 -1.85
C ALA A 255 -14.46 -6.63 -2.55
N GLY A 256 -15.58 -6.61 -1.83
CA GLY A 256 -16.87 -6.20 -2.40
C GLY A 256 -16.96 -4.70 -2.74
N VAL A 257 -17.99 -4.30 -3.49
CA VAL A 257 -18.21 -2.90 -3.95
C VAL A 257 -18.22 -1.88 -2.81
N TRP A 258 -18.73 -2.26 -1.64
CA TRP A 258 -18.71 -1.41 -0.44
C TRP A 258 -17.28 -0.99 -0.05
N THR A 259 -16.35 -1.94 -0.05
CA THR A 259 -14.95 -1.68 0.34
C THR A 259 -14.22 -0.80 -0.66
N LEU A 260 -14.58 -0.90 -1.95
CA LEU A 260 -14.10 0.02 -2.98
C LEU A 260 -14.54 1.46 -2.69
N THR A 261 -15.80 1.64 -2.27
CA THR A 261 -16.32 2.94 -1.87
C THR A 261 -15.59 3.49 -0.64
N ALA A 262 -15.34 2.65 0.36
CA ALA A 262 -14.55 3.01 1.54
C ALA A 262 -13.10 3.41 1.19
N LEU A 263 -12.45 2.68 0.29
CA LEU A 263 -11.12 3.01 -0.21
C LEU A 263 -11.11 4.40 -0.87
N ILE A 264 -12.08 4.68 -1.75
CA ILE A 264 -12.22 5.99 -2.39
C ILE A 264 -12.43 7.09 -1.34
N ALA A 265 -13.32 6.84 -0.37
CA ALA A 265 -13.68 7.79 0.68
C ALA A 265 -12.51 8.16 1.61
N VAL A 266 -11.52 7.29 1.78
CA VAL A 266 -10.32 7.58 2.60
C VAL A 266 -9.16 8.07 1.74
N VAL A 267 -8.86 7.40 0.61
CA VAL A 267 -7.69 7.71 -0.21
C VAL A 267 -7.77 9.12 -0.80
N LEU A 268 -8.94 9.55 -1.29
CA LEU A 268 -9.08 10.86 -1.92
C LEU A 268 -8.85 12.02 -0.93
N PRO A 269 -9.49 12.07 0.25
CA PRO A 269 -9.18 13.09 1.25
C PRO A 269 -7.72 13.05 1.70
N VAL A 270 -7.14 11.86 1.93
CA VAL A 270 -5.74 11.73 2.30
C VAL A 270 -4.82 12.30 1.21
N MET A 271 -5.08 12.04 -0.06
CA MET A 271 -4.31 12.63 -1.16
C MET A 271 -4.45 14.15 -1.16
N LEU A 272 -5.66 14.66 -0.98
CA LEU A 272 -5.93 16.09 -0.92
C LEU A 272 -5.18 16.76 0.25
N MET A 273 -5.05 16.11 1.40
CA MET A 273 -4.31 16.62 2.55
C MET A 273 -2.79 16.53 2.39
N THR A 274 -2.28 15.50 1.70
CA THR A 274 -0.83 15.19 1.70
C THR A 274 -0.08 15.68 0.47
N SER A 275 -0.78 16.01 -0.62
CA SER A 275 -0.13 16.39 -1.88
C SER A 275 -0.54 17.79 -2.37
N SER A 276 0.44 18.72 -2.39
CA SER A 276 0.25 20.09 -2.85
C SER A 276 -0.08 20.15 -4.35
N THR A 277 0.52 19.29 -5.16
CA THR A 277 0.29 19.20 -6.60
C THR A 277 -1.13 18.74 -6.93
N TRP A 278 -1.67 17.81 -6.15
CA TRP A 278 -3.03 17.29 -6.35
C TRP A 278 -4.06 18.32 -5.88
N ARG A 279 -3.80 19.02 -4.76
CA ARG A 279 -4.58 20.21 -4.38
C ARG A 279 -4.65 21.24 -5.50
N GLN A 280 -3.50 21.58 -6.09
CA GLN A 280 -3.43 22.55 -7.19
C GLN A 280 -4.15 22.06 -8.46
N SER A 281 -4.07 20.77 -8.77
CA SER A 281 -4.74 20.16 -9.94
C SER A 281 -6.25 20.08 -9.78
N VAL A 282 -6.74 19.78 -8.57
CA VAL A 282 -8.17 19.81 -8.25
C VAL A 282 -8.66 21.25 -8.26
N ALA A 283 -7.92 22.17 -7.63
CA ALA A 283 -8.27 23.59 -7.62
C ALA A 283 -8.27 24.22 -9.02
N SER A 284 -7.36 23.83 -9.93
CA SER A 284 -7.38 24.29 -11.31
C SER A 284 -8.55 23.70 -12.10
N ARG A 285 -8.88 22.42 -11.92
CA ARG A 285 -10.05 21.81 -12.56
C ARG A 285 -11.36 22.41 -12.08
N LEU A 286 -11.51 22.69 -10.78
CA LEU A 286 -12.69 23.36 -10.23
C LEU A 286 -12.81 24.78 -10.76
N ARG A 287 -11.71 25.56 -10.82
CA ARG A 287 -11.67 26.87 -11.47
C ARG A 287 -12.07 26.82 -12.95
N ASN A 288 -11.75 25.73 -13.65
CA ASN A 288 -12.13 25.54 -15.05
C ASN A 288 -13.57 25.02 -15.22
N LEU A 289 -14.17 24.41 -14.21
CA LEU A 289 -15.52 23.81 -14.24
C LEU A 289 -16.62 24.74 -13.71
N GLY A 290 -16.27 25.83 -13.01
CA GLY A 290 -17.24 26.74 -12.43
C GLY A 290 -16.68 28.11 -12.08
N MET A 291 -16.87 29.04 -13.01
CA MET A 291 -17.14 30.48 -12.81
C MET A 291 -16.00 31.37 -12.30
N ARG A 292 -15.78 32.46 -13.06
CA ARG A 292 -15.34 33.74 -12.50
C ARG A 292 -16.35 34.24 -11.47
#